data_AF-A0A958AFG2-F1
#
_entry.id   AF-A0A958AFG2-F1
#
_cell.length_a   1.000
_cell.length_b   1.000
_cell.length_c   1.000
_cell.angle_alpha   90.00
_cell.angle_beta   90.00
_cell.angle_gamma   90.00
#
_symmetry.space_group_name_H-M   'P 1'
#
loop_
_entity.id
_entity.type
_entity.pdbx_description
1 polymer ?
#
loop_
_entity_poly.entity_id
_entity_poly.type
_entity_poly.pdbx_seq_one_letter_code
_entity_poly.pdbx_strand_id
1 'polypeptide(L)'
;MKEPFRGATNEYLVKHLKESLGLEVDQVIGELPTWLPCPVCSYRTFAVVGDWATCPVCGWVSDPVQEAMHDDPTGANGVSLNQARQNYEEFEAITQEKLEELDPEAKAKYPKSA
;
A
#
# COMPACT_ATOMS: atom_id res chain seq x y z
N MET A 1 7.32 -10.00 9.81
CA MET A 1 8.35 -9.01 10.21
C MET A 1 7.86 -7.66 9.71
N LYS A 2 7.70 -6.63 10.55
CA LYS A 2 7.29 -5.31 10.07
C LYS A 2 8.52 -4.67 9.40
N GLU A 3 8.50 -4.49 8.09
CA GLU A 3 9.55 -3.81 7.31
C GLU A 3 9.04 -2.39 6.95
N PRO A 4 9.07 -1.42 7.89
CA PRO A 4 8.27 -0.18 7.81
C PRO A 4 8.65 0.78 6.67
N PHE A 5 9.79 0.53 6.03
CA PHE A 5 10.35 1.37 4.96
C PHE A 5 10.58 0.60 3.65
N ARG A 6 10.23 -0.69 3.57
CA ARG A 6 10.48 -1.46 2.35
C ARG A 6 9.63 -0.92 1.22
N GLY A 7 10.29 -0.41 0.17
CA GLY A 7 9.63 0.22 -0.98
C GLY A 7 9.22 1.68 -0.77
N ALA A 8 9.61 2.31 0.34
CA ALA A 8 9.45 3.75 0.50
C ALA A 8 10.34 4.51 -0.50
N THR A 9 9.84 5.65 -1.01
CA THR A 9 10.57 6.53 -1.91
C THR A 9 11.79 7.15 -1.24
N ASN A 10 12.84 7.43 -2.03
CA ASN A 10 14.03 8.11 -1.51
C ASN A 10 13.67 9.49 -0.94
N GLU A 11 12.73 10.19 -1.57
CA GLU A 11 12.20 11.47 -1.14
C GLU A 11 11.51 11.36 0.24
N TYR A 12 10.69 10.33 0.45
CA TYR A 12 10.09 10.06 1.75
C TYR A 12 11.15 9.78 2.80
N LEU A 13 12.17 8.97 2.48
CA LEU A 13 13.22 8.62 3.43
C LEU A 13 14.02 9.85 3.87
N VAL A 14 14.38 10.76 2.96
CA VAL A 14 15.03 12.04 3.30
C VAL A 14 14.14 12.85 4.26
N LYS A 15 12.86 12.99 3.92
CA LYS A 15 11.89 13.73 4.74
C LYS A 15 11.77 13.11 6.14
N HIS A 16 11.61 11.79 6.22
CA HIS A 16 11.46 11.06 7.47
C HIS A 16 12.70 11.16 8.37
N LEU A 17 13.91 11.03 7.80
CA LEU A 17 15.16 11.19 8.56
C LEU A 17 15.28 12.60 9.17
N LYS A 18 14.87 13.63 8.44
CA LYS A 18 14.86 15.00 8.94
C LYS A 18 13.79 15.22 10.02
N GLU A 19 12.55 14.86 9.73
CA GLU A 19 11.41 15.21 10.58
C GLU A 19 11.31 14.33 11.83
N SER A 20 11.64 13.04 11.73
CA SER A 20 11.52 12.09 12.84
C SER A 20 12.80 11.93 13.65
N LEU A 21 13.98 12.10 13.04
CA LEU A 21 15.27 11.88 13.71
C LEU A 21 16.15 13.13 13.80
N GLY A 22 15.76 14.26 13.19
CA GLY A 22 16.58 15.48 13.16
C GLY A 22 17.87 15.33 12.34
N LEU A 23 17.96 14.31 11.48
CA LEU A 23 19.12 14.05 10.65
C LEU A 23 18.96 14.77 9.31
N GLU A 24 19.79 15.78 9.08
CA GLU A 24 19.86 16.44 7.78
C GLU A 24 20.66 15.59 6.81
N VAL A 25 19.95 15.02 5.84
CA VAL A 25 20.52 14.19 4.77
C VAL A 25 20.19 14.84 3.44
N ASP A 26 21.22 15.12 2.63
CA ASP A 26 21.05 15.78 1.33
C ASP A 26 20.23 14.92 0.36
N GLN A 27 20.52 13.62 0.32
CA GLN A 27 19.84 12.67 -0.56
C GLN A 27 19.95 11.23 -0.03
N VAL A 28 18.93 10.43 -0.31
CA VAL A 28 18.99 8.96 -0.26
C VAL A 28 19.07 8.45 -1.69
N ILE A 29 20.00 7.53 -1.97
CA ILE A 29 20.25 7.02 -3.30
C ILE A 29 19.90 5.53 -3.40
N GLY A 30 19.37 5.13 -4.56
CA GLY A 30 18.94 3.77 -4.83
C GLY A 30 17.78 3.74 -5.82
N GLU A 31 17.59 2.60 -6.48
CA GLU A 31 16.45 2.39 -7.38
C GLU A 31 15.26 1.81 -6.62
N LEU A 32 14.07 2.32 -6.92
CA LEU A 32 12.84 1.73 -6.40
C LEU A 32 12.57 0.40 -7.09
N PRO A 33 12.02 -0.59 -6.37
CA PRO A 33 11.64 -1.84 -6.99
C PRO A 33 10.54 -1.61 -8.03
N THR A 34 10.53 -2.43 -9.08
CA THR A 34 9.48 -2.44 -10.12
C THR A 34 8.22 -3.14 -9.62
N TRP A 35 7.66 -2.64 -8.52
CA TRP A 35 6.46 -3.17 -7.91
C TRP A 35 5.19 -2.83 -8.69
N LEU A 36 4.24 -3.75 -8.60
CA LEU A 36 2.94 -3.68 -9.25
C LEU A 36 1.99 -2.76 -8.45
N PRO A 37 1.13 -2.01 -9.15
CA PRO A 37 0.11 -1.19 -8.50
C PRO A 37 -0.92 -2.07 -7.80
N CYS A 38 -1.34 -1.66 -6.62
CA CYS A 38 -2.47 -2.24 -5.92
C CYS A 38 -3.76 -2.06 -6.76
N PRO A 39 -4.57 -3.10 -6.97
CA PRO A 39 -5.76 -3.03 -7.82
C PRO A 39 -6.90 -2.20 -7.23
N VAL A 40 -6.75 -1.76 -5.96
CA VAL A 40 -7.69 -0.87 -5.25
C VAL A 40 -7.21 0.58 -5.31
N CYS A 41 -6.02 0.88 -4.76
CA CYS A 41 -5.57 2.26 -4.55
C CYS A 41 -4.52 2.77 -5.54
N SER A 42 -4.04 1.92 -6.46
CA SER A 42 -3.04 2.24 -7.48
C SER A 42 -1.63 2.59 -6.98
N TYR A 43 -1.36 2.49 -5.66
CA TYR A 43 0.01 2.61 -5.14
C TYR A 43 0.81 1.34 -5.44
N ARG A 44 2.08 1.49 -5.82
CA ARG A 44 2.97 0.36 -6.14
C ARG A 44 3.50 -0.26 -4.86
N THR A 45 2.89 -1.36 -4.43
CA THR A 45 3.17 -2.00 -3.13
C THR A 45 3.37 -3.51 -3.21
N PHE A 46 3.19 -4.13 -4.39
CA PHE A 46 3.26 -5.58 -4.54
C PHE A 46 4.44 -6.01 -5.40
N ALA A 47 5.20 -6.99 -4.91
CA ALA A 47 6.27 -7.57 -5.72
C ALA A 47 5.69 -8.47 -6.82
N VAL A 48 4.64 -9.23 -6.51
CA VAL A 48 3.96 -10.18 -7.40
C VAL A 48 2.46 -10.15 -7.10
N VAL A 49 1.63 -10.44 -8.11
CA VAL A 49 0.17 -10.62 -7.97
C VAL A 49 -0.11 -11.91 -7.19
N GLY A 50 -1.07 -11.88 -6.26
CA GLY A 50 -1.49 -13.06 -5.51
C GLY A 50 -0.49 -13.56 -4.47
N ASP A 51 0.42 -12.68 -4.00
CA ASP A 51 1.46 -13.03 -3.04
C ASP A 51 1.00 -13.02 -1.57
N TRP A 52 -0.29 -12.77 -1.33
CA TRP A 52 -0.90 -12.61 0.00
C TRP A 52 -0.33 -11.45 0.82
N ALA A 53 0.48 -10.57 0.22
CA ALA A 53 0.94 -9.36 0.89
C ALA A 53 -0.22 -8.39 1.07
N THR A 54 -0.16 -7.58 2.13
CA THR A 54 -1.12 -6.51 2.38
C THR A 54 -0.58 -5.20 1.83
N CYS A 55 -1.39 -4.50 1.04
CA CYS A 55 -1.12 -3.13 0.62
C CYS A 55 -1.12 -2.21 1.85
N PRO A 56 0.02 -1.62 2.23
CA PRO A 56 0.11 -0.74 3.40
C PRO A 56 -0.68 0.57 3.24
N VAL A 57 -1.18 0.88 2.03
CA VAL A 57 -1.91 2.12 1.75
C VAL A 57 -3.41 1.99 1.96
N CYS A 58 -4.00 0.85 1.61
CA CYS A 58 -5.47 0.68 1.67
C CYS A 58 -5.90 -0.57 2.45
N GLY A 59 -4.99 -1.47 2.77
CA GLY A 59 -5.28 -2.71 3.51
C GLY A 59 -5.67 -3.91 2.65
N TRP A 60 -5.71 -3.77 1.31
CA TRP A 60 -5.97 -4.89 0.40
C TRP A 60 -4.91 -5.99 0.53
N VAL A 61 -5.32 -7.21 0.85
CA VAL A 61 -4.49 -8.42 0.73
C VAL A 61 -4.54 -8.89 -0.71
N SER A 62 -3.37 -9.10 -1.33
CA SER A 62 -3.26 -9.62 -2.70
C SER A 62 -3.66 -11.09 -2.76
N ASP A 63 -4.97 -11.31 -2.76
CA ASP A 63 -5.62 -12.61 -2.84
C ASP A 63 -5.87 -12.96 -4.33
N PRO A 64 -5.23 -14.00 -4.86
CA PRO A 64 -5.32 -14.34 -6.29
C PRO A 64 -6.73 -14.72 -6.73
N VAL A 65 -7.58 -15.24 -5.82
CA VAL A 65 -8.96 -15.59 -6.16
C VAL A 65 -9.79 -14.31 -6.31
N GLN A 66 -9.71 -13.40 -5.35
CA GLN A 66 -10.47 -12.14 -5.40
C GLN A 66 -9.95 -11.19 -6.49
N GLU A 67 -8.67 -11.28 -6.84
CA GLU A 67 -8.08 -10.55 -7.98
C GLU A 67 -8.47 -11.14 -9.34
N ALA A 68 -8.84 -12.42 -9.41
CA ALA A 68 -9.38 -13.03 -10.63
C ALA A 68 -10.92 -12.91 -10.74
N MET A 69 -11.62 -12.95 -9.60
CA MET A 69 -13.08 -12.90 -9.48
C MET A 69 -13.48 -11.66 -8.69
N HIS A 70 -13.53 -10.51 -9.37
CA HIS A 70 -13.62 -9.19 -8.72
C HIS A 70 -14.85 -8.94 -7.85
N ASP A 71 -15.92 -9.72 -8.04
CA ASP A 71 -17.16 -9.63 -7.27
C ASP A 71 -17.24 -10.69 -6.16
N ASP A 72 -16.27 -11.60 -6.03
CA ASP A 72 -16.25 -12.61 -4.98
C ASP A 72 -15.84 -11.98 -3.64
N PRO A 73 -16.75 -11.93 -2.64
CA PRO A 73 -16.42 -11.43 -1.31
C PRO A 73 -15.70 -12.48 -0.45
N THR A 74 -15.61 -13.72 -0.93
CA THR A 74 -15.01 -14.85 -0.22
C THR A 74 -13.50 -14.80 -0.41
N GLY A 75 -12.77 -14.46 0.65
CA GLY A 75 -11.30 -14.40 0.60
C GLY A 75 -10.71 -13.63 1.77
N ALA A 76 -9.44 -13.28 1.66
CA ALA A 76 -8.68 -12.65 2.74
C ALA A 76 -9.18 -11.25 3.14
N ASN A 77 -9.96 -10.59 2.28
CA ASN A 77 -10.34 -9.18 2.46
C ASN A 77 -11.71 -8.97 3.13
N GLY A 78 -12.56 -10.01 3.20
CA GLY A 78 -13.94 -9.90 3.73
C GLY A 78 -14.90 -9.03 2.90
N VAL A 79 -14.40 -8.42 1.82
CA VAL A 79 -15.14 -7.65 0.80
C VAL A 79 -14.59 -8.04 -0.58
N SER A 80 -15.39 -7.86 -1.63
CA SER A 80 -14.94 -8.09 -3.01
C SER A 80 -13.97 -6.99 -3.48
N LEU A 81 -13.22 -7.23 -4.56
CA LEU A 81 -12.31 -6.22 -5.11
C LEU A 81 -13.08 -4.97 -5.58
N ASN A 82 -14.25 -5.14 -6.18
CA ASN A 82 -15.08 -4.03 -6.61
C ASN A 82 -15.63 -3.23 -5.43
N GLN A 83 -16.05 -3.90 -4.34
CA GLN A 83 -16.47 -3.21 -3.12
C GLN A 83 -15.29 -2.48 -2.46
N ALA A 84 -14.11 -3.09 -2.42
CA ALA A 84 -12.90 -2.48 -1.89
C ALA A 84 -12.50 -1.19 -2.63
N ARG A 85 -12.68 -1.13 -3.97
CA ARG A 85 -12.48 0.09 -4.77
C ARG A 85 -13.43 1.22 -4.35
N GLN A 86 -14.72 0.91 -4.23
CA GLN A 86 -15.73 1.89 -3.78
C GLN A 86 -15.44 2.39 -2.37
N ASN A 87 -15.13 1.46 -1.46
CA ASN A 87 -14.75 1.73 -0.08
C ASN A 87 -13.53 2.66 0.00
N TYR A 88 -12.52 2.43 -0.84
CA TYR A 88 -11.33 3.27 -0.88
C TYR A 88 -11.63 4.69 -1.37
N GLU A 89 -12.56 4.86 -2.30
CA GLU A 89 -13.03 6.20 -2.72
C GLU A 89 -13.75 6.94 -1.59
N GLU A 90 -14.47 6.23 -0.72
CA GLU A 90 -15.26 6.82 0.36
C GLU A 90 -14.44 7.13 1.63
N PHE A 91 -13.59 6.20 2.07
CA PHE A 91 -12.88 6.31 3.36
C PHE A 91 -11.39 5.94 3.29
N GLU A 92 -10.84 5.77 2.09
CA GLU A 92 -9.41 5.56 1.86
C GLU A 92 -8.82 4.25 2.44
N ALA A 93 -9.66 3.24 2.67
CA ALA A 93 -9.27 1.88 3.04
C ALA A 93 -10.23 0.84 2.41
N ILE A 94 -9.94 -0.46 2.55
CA ILE A 94 -10.84 -1.52 2.04
C ILE A 94 -12.03 -1.81 2.97
N THR A 95 -11.88 -1.53 4.28
CA THR A 95 -12.93 -1.60 5.31
C THR A 95 -12.65 -0.54 6.38
N GLN A 96 -13.65 -0.18 7.18
CA GLN A 96 -13.46 0.75 8.32
C GLN A 96 -12.49 0.19 9.36
N GLU A 97 -12.58 -1.12 9.65
CA GLU A 97 -11.63 -1.81 10.53
C GLU A 97 -10.19 -1.65 10.03
N LYS A 98 -9.95 -1.82 8.72
CA LYS A 98 -8.62 -1.65 8.16
C LYS A 98 -8.13 -0.22 8.29
N LEU A 99 -8.98 0.79 8.12
CA LEU A 99 -8.58 2.19 8.24
C LEU A 99 -7.87 2.48 9.57
N GLU A 100 -8.34 1.89 10.68
CA GLU A 100 -7.75 2.07 12.01
C GLU A 100 -6.36 1.41 12.16
N GLU A 101 -6.05 0.41 11.34
CA GLU A 101 -4.78 -0.33 11.35
C GLU A 101 -3.72 0.26 10.41
N LEU A 102 -4.12 1.13 9.48
CA LEU A 102 -3.24 1.63 8.43
C LEU A 102 -2.21 2.63 8.96
N ASP A 103 -1.06 2.63 8.30
CA ASP A 103 -0.04 3.64 8.51
C ASP A 103 -0.50 4.97 7.88
N PRO A 104 -0.70 6.05 8.67
CA PRO A 104 -1.18 7.32 8.15
C PRO A 104 -0.20 7.97 7.15
N GLU A 105 1.07 7.55 7.15
CA GLU A 105 2.08 8.06 6.22
C GLU A 105 2.21 7.22 4.95
N ALA A 106 1.48 6.11 4.80
CA ALA A 106 1.66 5.17 3.70
C ALA A 106 1.59 5.83 2.31
N LYS A 107 0.66 6.77 2.09
CA LYS A 107 0.53 7.49 0.82
C LYS A 107 1.75 8.37 0.51
N ALA A 108 2.43 8.87 1.53
CA ALA A 108 3.68 9.62 1.35
C ALA A 108 4.87 8.68 1.09
N LYS A 109 4.81 7.44 1.58
CA LYS A 109 5.88 6.44 1.41
C LYS A 109 5.97 5.91 -0.01
N TYR A 110 4.84 5.53 -0.61
CA TYR A 110 4.84 4.72 -1.83
C TYR A 110 4.51 5.54 -3.09
N PRO A 111 5.12 5.23 -4.24
CA PRO A 111 4.75 5.87 -5.50
C PRO A 111 3.39 5.36 -5.99
N LYS A 112 2.57 6.28 -6.52
CA LYS A 112 1.29 5.95 -7.18
C LYS A 112 1.52 5.73 -8.67
N SER A 113 0.87 4.75 -9.28
CA SER A 113 0.84 4.66 -10.74
C SER A 113 0.16 5.89 -11.32
N ALA A 114 0.71 6.38 -12.44
CA ALA A 114 0.16 7.48 -13.21
C ALA A 114 -1.22 7.16 -13.80
#